data_AF-A0A4D6KKL7-F1
#
_entry.id   AF-A0A4D6KKL7-F1
#
_cell.length_a   1.000
_cell.length_b   1.000
_cell.length_c   1.000
_cell.angle_alpha   90.00
_cell.angle_beta   90.00
_cell.angle_gamma   90.00
#
_symmetry.space_group_name_H-M   'P 1'
#
loop_
_entity.id
_entity.type
_entity.pdbx_description
1 polymer ?
#
loop_
_entity_poly.entity_id
_entity_poly.type
_entity_poly.pdbx_seq_one_letter_code
_entity_poly.pdbx_strand_id
1 'polypeptide(L)'
;MIQLLFTLIFSEGAMIALLLFKTPLRKLVIMGLDRLKRGRGPLVVKTVAGTILVVLSSSVYSMVNIQKREIEDGGAINPTDQVLMAKHLLEATLMGGILFLALMIDRLHHYIRELRIRRKGMEVVKKQTRGSEDGKFTFSEEMKGVEEERTRLRTELMRLESELQSKTKDVDVAEANVSALRKQSEGFLLEYDRLLEENQNLRNKLQSLDRKLSHSGSKKNM
;
A
#
# COMPACT_ATOMS: atom_id res chain seq x y z
N MET A 1 -0.03 29.18 55.07
CA MET A 1 0.89 28.71 54.00
C MET A 1 1.04 27.18 54.00
N ILE A 2 1.52 26.57 55.09
CA ILE A 2 1.82 25.12 55.15
C ILE A 2 0.64 24.20 54.74
N GLN A 3 -0.58 24.45 55.22
CA GLN A 3 -1.76 23.64 54.83
C GLN A 3 -2.07 23.71 53.32
N LEU A 4 -1.89 24.88 52.70
CA LEU A 4 -2.07 25.06 51.25
C LEU A 4 -0.99 24.31 50.48
N LEU A 5 0.26 24.38 50.93
CA LEU A 5 1.38 23.64 50.33
C LEU A 5 1.14 22.12 50.41
N PHE A 6 0.66 21.60 51.55
CA PHE A 6 0.30 20.18 51.69
C PHE A 6 -0.83 19.76 50.76
N THR A 7 -1.89 20.57 50.66
CA THR A 7 -3.03 20.31 49.77
C THR A 7 -2.57 20.28 48.31
N LEU A 8 -1.67 21.20 47.93
CA LEU A 8 -1.12 21.28 46.59
C LEU A 8 -0.28 20.03 46.26
N ILE A 9 0.64 19.61 47.14
CA ILE A 9 1.44 18.39 46.98
C ILE A 9 0.54 17.17 46.84
N PHE A 10 -0.51 17.06 47.67
CA PHE A 10 -1.45 15.95 47.59
C PHE A 10 -2.19 15.94 46.24
N SER A 11 -2.61 17.11 45.76
CA SER A 11 -3.26 17.25 44.46
C SER A 11 -2.33 16.91 43.29
N GLU A 12 -1.07 17.35 43.33
CA GLU A 12 -0.05 17.05 42.31
C GLU A 12 0.31 15.57 42.33
N GLY A 13 0.51 14.99 43.52
CA GLY A 13 0.76 13.57 43.72
C GLY A 13 -0.40 12.71 43.20
N ALA A 14 -1.64 13.09 43.50
CA ALA A 14 -2.83 12.43 42.96
C ALA A 14 -2.88 12.53 41.42
N MET A 15 -2.51 13.68 40.86
CA MET A 15 -2.47 13.87 39.41
C MET A 15 -1.40 12.99 38.73
N ILE A 16 -0.23 12.84 39.35
CA ILE A 16 0.83 11.93 38.87
C ILE A 16 0.39 10.47 39.00
N ALA A 17 -0.23 10.08 40.12
CA ALA A 17 -0.76 8.73 40.30
C ALA A 17 -1.82 8.38 39.24
N LEU A 18 -2.75 9.30 38.95
CA LEU A 18 -3.73 9.14 37.88
C LEU A 18 -3.09 9.02 36.49
N LEU A 19 -1.96 9.69 36.25
CA LEU A 19 -1.18 9.53 35.02
C LEU A 19 -0.45 8.19 34.94
N LEU A 20 -0.06 7.59 36.06
CA LEU A 20 0.61 6.28 36.12
C LEU A 20 -0.37 5.10 35.95
N PHE A 21 -1.57 5.19 36.54
CA PHE A 21 -2.58 4.13 36.43
C PHE A 21 -3.22 4.07 35.04
N LYS A 22 -3.38 2.87 34.47
CA LYS A 22 -4.03 2.63 33.17
C LYS A 22 -5.55 2.82 33.29
N THR A 23 -6.02 4.02 33.64
CA THR A 23 -7.44 4.34 33.83
C THR A 23 -7.95 5.26 32.71
N PRO A 24 -9.27 5.27 32.42
CA PRO A 24 -9.88 6.21 31.47
C PRO A 24 -9.71 7.68 31.90
N LEU A 25 -9.51 7.93 33.20
CA LEU A 25 -9.20 9.24 33.78
C LEU A 25 -7.90 9.83 33.23
N ARG A 26 -6.93 8.99 32.85
CA ARG A 26 -5.70 9.44 32.19
C ARG A 26 -6.02 10.28 30.94
N LYS A 27 -7.03 9.89 30.16
CA LYS A 27 -7.41 10.62 28.93
C LYS A 27 -8.00 12.00 29.26
N LEU A 28 -8.80 12.09 30.33
CA LEU A 28 -9.36 13.34 30.85
C LEU A 28 -8.26 14.27 31.39
N VAL A 29 -7.37 13.75 32.23
CA VAL A 29 -6.24 14.51 32.79
C VAL A 29 -5.34 15.04 31.68
N ILE A 30 -5.00 14.21 30.68
CA ILE A 30 -4.20 14.68 29.55
C ILE A 30 -4.97 15.72 28.73
N MET A 31 -6.28 15.55 28.50
CA MET A 31 -7.08 16.52 27.76
C MET A 31 -7.19 17.86 28.50
N GLY A 32 -7.31 17.84 29.83
CA GLY A 32 -7.28 19.04 30.68
C GLY A 32 -5.93 19.74 30.63
N LEU A 33 -4.83 18.99 30.81
CA LEU A 33 -3.48 19.54 30.70
C LEU A 33 -3.19 20.12 29.31
N ASP A 34 -3.68 19.46 28.25
CA ASP A 34 -3.48 19.92 26.87
C ASP A 34 -4.23 21.24 26.63
N ARG A 35 -5.45 21.40 27.17
CA ARG A 35 -6.17 22.69 27.10
C ARG A 35 -5.44 23.80 27.85
N LEU A 36 -4.89 23.50 29.03
CA LEU A 36 -4.18 24.48 29.85
C LEU A 36 -2.83 24.91 29.23
N LYS A 37 -2.11 23.99 28.56
CA LYS A 37 -0.77 24.23 28.02
C LYS A 37 -0.71 24.57 26.52
N ARG A 38 -1.82 24.55 25.77
CA ARG A 38 -1.86 24.80 24.31
C ARG A 38 -1.73 26.27 23.89
N GLY A 39 -1.80 27.22 24.84
CA GLY A 39 -1.58 28.66 24.59
C GLY A 39 -0.15 29.13 24.91
N ARG A 40 -0.01 30.30 25.54
CA ARG A 40 1.25 30.88 26.09
C ARG A 40 1.91 30.02 27.21
N GLY A 41 1.48 28.77 27.39
CA GLY A 41 1.85 27.88 28.49
C GLY A 41 3.37 27.66 28.66
N PRO A 42 4.15 27.41 27.60
CA PRO A 42 5.59 27.19 27.75
C PRO A 42 6.35 28.41 28.29
N LEU A 43 5.89 29.62 27.94
CA LEU A 43 6.47 30.86 28.43
C LEU A 43 6.05 31.13 29.87
N VAL A 44 4.77 30.94 30.19
CA VAL A 44 4.23 31.16 31.55
C VAL A 44 4.79 30.15 32.55
N VAL A 45 4.98 28.88 32.16
CA VAL A 45 5.59 27.87 33.06
C VAL A 45 7.04 28.25 33.38
N LYS A 46 7.80 28.76 32.40
CA LYS A 46 9.18 29.22 32.62
C LYS A 46 9.26 30.43 33.55
N THR A 47 8.36 31.40 33.39
CA THR A 47 8.35 32.59 34.25
C THR A 47 7.89 32.26 35.67
N VAL A 48 6.85 31.44 35.83
CA VAL A 48 6.35 31.00 37.15
C VAL A 48 7.40 30.16 37.88
N ALA A 49 8.06 29.22 37.20
CA ALA A 49 9.15 28.45 37.79
C ALA A 49 10.30 29.35 38.26
N GLY A 50 10.67 30.37 37.46
CA GLY A 50 11.66 31.37 37.84
C GLY A 50 11.26 32.16 39.09
N THR A 51 10.01 32.62 39.17
CA THR A 51 9.53 33.39 40.34
C THR A 51 9.55 32.56 41.62
N ILE A 52 9.11 31.30 41.59
CA ILE A 52 9.11 30.46 42.79
C ILE A 52 10.53 30.07 43.18
N LEU A 53 11.45 29.92 42.22
CA LEU A 53 12.88 29.67 42.49
C LEU A 53 13.54 30.87 43.20
N VAL A 54 13.18 32.10 42.83
CA VAL A 54 13.64 33.31 43.53
C VAL A 54 13.09 33.36 44.97
N VAL A 55 11.81 33.06 45.16
CA VAL A 55 11.18 33.01 46.50
C VAL A 55 11.81 31.93 47.38
N LEU A 56 12.14 30.77 46.80
CA LEU A 56 12.89 29.73 47.50
C LEU A 56 14.28 30.19 47.92
N SER A 57 15.04 30.79 47.00
CA SER A 57 16.37 31.34 47.32
C SER A 57 16.30 32.38 48.43
N SER A 58 15.27 33.22 48.45
CA SER A 58 15.03 34.19 49.53
C SER A 58 14.74 33.51 50.88
N SER A 59 13.95 32.43 50.89
CA SER A 59 13.68 31.66 52.11
C SER A 59 14.93 30.94 52.63
N VAL A 60 15.74 30.35 51.74
CA VAL A 60 17.02 29.72 52.12
C VAL A 60 18.00 30.77 52.64
N TYR A 61 18.07 31.95 52.02
CA TYR A 61 18.93 33.04 52.48
C TYR A 61 18.54 33.53 53.88
N SER A 62 17.24 33.66 54.16
CA SER A 62 16.75 34.01 55.50
C SER A 62 17.14 32.97 56.56
N MET A 63 17.07 31.68 56.22
CA MET A 63 17.49 30.58 57.11
C MET A 63 19.00 30.61 57.40
N VAL A 64 19.83 30.81 56.38
CA VAL A 64 21.29 30.94 56.55
C VAL A 64 21.64 32.19 57.36
N ASN A 65 20.89 33.28 57.22
CA ASN A 65 21.09 34.50 57.99
C ASN A 65 20.75 34.32 59.48
N ILE A 66 19.71 33.53 59.78
CA ILE A 66 19.35 33.16 61.16
C ILE A 66 20.45 32.29 61.79
N GLN A 67 20.93 31.27 61.08
CA GLN A 67 22.06 30.44 61.55
C GLN A 67 23.36 31.22 61.73
N LYS A 68 23.66 32.19 60.85
CA LYS A 68 24.85 33.02 60.99
C LYS A 68 24.79 33.90 62.24
N ARG A 69 23.63 34.52 62.52
CA ARG A 69 23.39 35.26 63.77
C ARG A 69 23.48 34.36 65.00
N GLU A 70 22.99 33.13 64.92
CA GLU A 70 23.04 32.13 66.01
C GLU A 70 24.48 31.71 66.38
N ILE A 71 25.38 31.67 65.38
CA ILE A 71 26.81 31.39 65.59
C ILE A 71 27.54 32.62 66.16
N GLU A 72 27.11 33.83 65.80
CA GLU A 72 27.72 35.10 66.23
C GLU A 72 27.32 35.49 67.67
N ASP A 73 26.10 35.18 68.11
CA ASP A 73 25.55 35.52 69.44
C ASP A 73 25.76 34.45 70.54
N GLY A 74 26.62 33.45 70.32
CA GLY A 74 27.15 32.61 71.40
C GLY A 74 26.17 31.60 72.04
N GLY A 75 25.38 30.87 71.24
CA GLY A 75 24.85 29.55 71.62
C GLY A 75 23.74 29.52 72.69
N ALA A 76 23.08 30.63 73.00
CA ALA A 76 21.88 30.64 73.82
C ALA A 76 20.67 30.23 72.96
N ILE A 77 20.32 28.95 73.01
CA ILE A 77 19.23 28.35 72.23
C ILE A 77 17.89 28.96 72.68
N ASN A 78 17.40 29.95 71.93
CA ASN A 78 16.10 30.54 72.20
C ASN A 78 15.02 29.59 71.65
N PRO A 79 14.11 29.03 72.47
CA PRO A 79 13.13 28.04 72.03
C PRO A 79 12.22 28.56 70.90
N THR A 80 12.05 29.88 70.81
CA THR A 80 11.30 30.56 69.74
C THR A 80 12.00 30.49 68.38
N ASP A 81 13.34 30.61 68.35
CA ASP A 81 14.12 30.62 67.11
C ASP A 81 14.25 29.21 66.53
N GLN A 82 14.28 28.17 67.39
CA GLN A 82 14.24 26.78 66.94
C GLN A 82 12.93 26.45 66.20
N VAL A 83 11.79 26.96 66.70
CA VAL A 83 10.48 26.78 66.05
C VAL A 83 10.38 27.58 64.75
N LEU A 84 10.93 28.79 64.72
CA LEU A 84 10.95 29.63 63.52
C LEU A 84 11.84 29.03 62.41
N MET A 85 13.02 28.51 62.77
CA MET A 85 13.90 27.79 61.84
C MET A 85 13.22 26.53 61.29
N ALA A 86 12.60 25.71 62.16
CA ALA A 86 11.87 24.52 61.72
C ALA A 86 10.71 24.84 60.78
N LYS A 87 9.99 25.96 61.02
CA LYS A 87 8.93 26.48 60.15
C LYS A 87 9.46 26.87 58.77
N HIS A 88 10.52 27.67 58.70
CA HIS A 88 11.11 28.10 57.43
C HIS A 88 11.74 26.94 56.65
N LEU A 89 12.37 25.99 57.35
CA LEU A 89 12.90 24.77 56.75
C LEU A 89 11.77 23.91 56.14
N LEU A 90 10.68 23.72 56.88
CA LEU A 90 9.52 22.99 56.41
C LEU A 90 8.89 23.71 55.20
N GLU A 91 8.75 25.03 55.25
CA GLU A 91 8.16 25.81 54.15
C GLU A 91 9.03 25.78 52.88
N ALA A 92 10.35 25.91 53.02
CA ALA A 92 11.30 25.83 51.91
C ALA A 92 11.33 24.43 51.26
N THR A 93 11.34 23.37 52.07
CA THR A 93 11.31 21.99 51.55
C THR A 93 9.99 21.67 50.85
N LEU A 94 8.85 22.13 51.37
CA LEU A 94 7.54 22.00 50.70
C LEU A 94 7.47 22.79 49.40
N MET A 95 7.91 24.05 49.37
CA MET A 95 7.94 24.85 48.15
C MET A 95 8.88 24.26 47.08
N GLY A 96 10.03 23.71 47.50
CA GLY A 96 10.95 22.97 46.63
C GLY A 96 10.32 21.70 46.07
N GLY A 97 9.60 20.95 46.90
CA GLY A 97 8.88 19.74 46.51
C GLY A 97 7.80 20.02 45.46
N ILE A 98 6.98 21.06 45.65
CA ILE A 98 5.96 21.50 44.68
C ILE A 98 6.60 21.89 43.35
N LEU A 99 7.68 22.66 43.39
CA LEU A 99 8.39 23.04 42.17
C LEU A 99 8.91 21.81 41.42
N PHE A 100 9.50 20.87 42.14
CA PHE A 100 9.99 19.64 41.56
C PHE A 100 8.86 18.82 40.93
N LEU A 101 7.73 18.67 41.61
CA LEU A 101 6.55 17.96 41.10
C LEU A 101 5.94 18.67 39.88
N ALA A 102 5.83 20.00 39.90
CA ALA A 102 5.36 20.79 38.77
C ALA A 102 6.25 20.62 37.52
N LEU A 103 7.58 20.59 37.70
CA LEU A 103 8.54 20.33 36.61
C LEU A 103 8.46 18.87 36.11
N MET A 104 8.33 17.90 37.01
CA MET A 104 8.08 16.50 36.68
C MET A 104 6.82 16.33 35.83
N ILE A 105 5.73 17.02 36.20
CA ILE A 105 4.47 17.05 35.45
C ILE A 105 4.66 17.67 34.06
N ASP A 106 5.45 18.74 33.94
CA ASP A 106 5.75 19.36 32.65
C ASP A 106 6.51 18.41 31.72
N ARG A 107 7.55 17.76 32.25
CA ARG A 107 8.33 16.76 31.51
C ARG A 107 7.48 15.56 31.10
N LEU A 108 6.64 15.04 32.01
CA LEU A 108 5.70 13.96 31.71
C LEU A 108 4.69 14.36 30.63
N HIS A 109 4.18 15.59 30.67
CA HIS A 109 3.27 16.08 29.64
C HIS A 109 3.94 16.15 28.27
N HIS A 110 5.18 16.61 28.20
CA HIS A 110 5.97 16.62 26.97
C HIS A 110 6.13 15.21 26.40
N TYR A 111 6.55 14.24 27.22
CA TYR A 111 6.66 12.84 26.81
C TYR A 111 5.32 12.26 26.34
N ILE A 112 4.21 12.56 27.03
CA ILE A 112 2.87 12.11 26.64
C ILE A 112 2.48 12.69 25.27
N ARG A 113 2.79 13.96 25.01
CA ARG A 113 2.51 14.62 23.73
C ARG A 113 3.30 13.96 22.61
N GLU A 114 4.58 13.68 22.83
CA GLU A 114 5.45 13.02 21.85
C GLU A 114 4.98 11.59 21.55
N LEU A 115 4.63 10.81 22.59
CA LEU A 115 4.05 9.47 22.45
C LEU A 115 2.71 9.49 21.70
N ARG A 116 1.88 10.52 21.89
CA ARG A 116 0.62 10.68 21.15
C ARG A 116 0.85 10.96 19.66
N ILE A 117 1.83 11.79 19.32
CA ILE A 117 2.18 12.08 17.92
C ILE A 117 2.69 10.81 17.23
N ARG A 118 3.59 10.07 17.88
CA ARG A 118 4.09 8.78 17.38
C ARG A 118 2.97 7.76 17.18
N ARG A 119 2.02 7.67 18.12
CA ARG A 119 0.86 6.76 18.00
C ARG A 119 -0.07 7.16 16.85
N LYS A 120 -0.36 8.45 16.67
CA LYS A 120 -1.15 8.94 15.52
C LYS A 120 -0.43 8.66 14.19
N GLY A 121 0.88 8.87 14.12
CA GLY A 121 1.68 8.51 12.95
C GLY A 121 1.62 7.02 12.64
N MET A 122 1.73 6.16 13.66
CA MET A 122 1.59 4.71 13.50
C MET A 122 0.17 4.29 13.09
N GLU A 123 -0.88 4.94 13.57
CA GLU A 123 -2.25 4.68 13.13
C GLU A 123 -2.50 5.08 11.68
N VAL A 124 -1.90 6.18 11.21
CA VAL A 124 -1.93 6.60 9.79
C VAL A 124 -1.17 5.60 8.92
N VAL A 125 0.04 5.19 9.34
CA VAL A 125 0.82 4.16 8.65
C VAL A 125 0.06 2.83 8.60
N LYS A 126 -0.54 2.40 9.72
CA LYS A 126 -1.34 1.15 9.78
C LYS A 126 -2.58 1.20 8.88
N LYS A 127 -3.24 2.36 8.76
CA LYS A 127 -4.36 2.54 7.82
C LYS A 127 -3.89 2.50 6.36
N GLN A 128 -2.75 3.12 6.05
CA GLN A 128 -2.15 3.07 4.72
C GLN A 128 -1.70 1.65 4.35
N THR A 129 -1.09 0.91 5.28
CA THR A 129 -0.70 -0.50 5.07
C THR A 129 -1.92 -1.37 4.81
N ARG A 130 -3.01 -1.22 5.59
CA ARG A 130 -4.26 -1.96 5.35
C ARG A 130 -4.90 -1.64 4.00
N GLY A 131 -4.94 -0.35 3.62
CA GLY A 131 -5.45 0.03 2.29
C GLY A 131 -4.58 -0.50 1.14
N SER A 132 -3.28 -0.64 1.37
CA SER A 132 -2.36 -1.23 0.40
C SER A 132 -2.43 -2.76 0.36
N GLU A 133 -2.83 -3.44 1.44
CA GLU A 133 -3.05 -4.89 1.48
C GLU A 133 -4.30 -5.29 0.71
N ASP A 134 -5.42 -4.57 0.88
CA ASP A 134 -6.65 -4.80 0.10
C ASP A 134 -6.41 -4.58 -1.40
N GLY A 135 -5.71 -3.49 -1.78
CA GLY A 135 -5.36 -3.22 -3.17
C GLY A 135 -4.38 -4.24 -3.78
N LYS A 136 -3.55 -4.88 -2.96
CA LYS A 136 -2.62 -5.93 -3.41
C LYS A 136 -3.33 -7.27 -3.60
N PHE A 137 -4.38 -7.54 -2.81
CA PHE A 137 -5.22 -8.71 -2.97
C PHE A 137 -6.07 -8.63 -4.25
N THR A 138 -6.73 -7.49 -4.49
CA THR A 138 -7.52 -7.27 -5.72
C THR A 138 -6.66 -7.34 -6.97
N PHE A 139 -5.47 -6.73 -6.96
CA PHE A 139 -4.54 -6.81 -8.08
C PHE A 139 -4.01 -8.24 -8.31
N SER A 140 -3.78 -9.01 -7.23
CA SER A 140 -3.37 -10.40 -7.35
C SER A 140 -4.47 -11.31 -7.89
N GLU A 141 -5.73 -11.00 -7.62
CA GLU A 141 -6.89 -11.77 -8.11
C GLU A 141 -7.16 -11.46 -9.58
N GLU A 142 -7.14 -10.18 -9.97
CA GLU A 142 -7.24 -9.75 -11.37
C GLU A 142 -6.10 -10.31 -12.22
N MET A 143 -4.86 -10.31 -11.71
CA MET A 143 -3.71 -10.84 -12.44
C MET A 143 -3.80 -12.35 -12.67
N LYS A 144 -4.35 -13.11 -11.71
CA LYS A 144 -4.64 -14.55 -11.90
C LYS A 144 -5.72 -14.77 -12.94
N GLY A 145 -6.81 -14.01 -12.90
CA GLY A 145 -7.88 -14.10 -13.90
C GLY A 145 -7.38 -13.81 -15.32
N VAL A 146 -6.58 -12.76 -15.48
CA VAL A 146 -5.95 -12.42 -16.77
C VAL A 146 -4.98 -13.51 -17.25
N GLU A 147 -4.23 -14.12 -16.33
CA GLU A 147 -3.33 -15.22 -16.66
C GLU A 147 -4.09 -16.48 -17.11
N GLU A 148 -5.18 -16.83 -16.43
CA GLU A 148 -6.08 -17.92 -16.81
C GLU A 148 -6.68 -17.67 -18.21
N GLU A 149 -7.21 -16.48 -18.48
CA GLU A 149 -7.71 -16.12 -19.81
C GLU A 149 -6.63 -16.24 -20.88
N ARG A 150 -5.41 -15.78 -20.60
CA ARG A 150 -4.29 -15.89 -21.53
C ARG A 150 -3.96 -17.35 -21.85
N THR A 151 -3.99 -18.24 -20.86
CA THR A 151 -3.75 -19.67 -21.11
C THR A 151 -4.86 -20.27 -21.98
N ARG A 152 -6.13 -19.94 -21.72
CA ARG A 152 -7.26 -20.40 -22.52
C ARG A 152 -7.16 -19.91 -23.97
N LEU A 153 -6.95 -18.61 -24.18
CA LEU A 153 -6.76 -18.01 -25.50
C LEU A 153 -5.59 -18.68 -26.26
N ARG A 154 -4.49 -19.01 -25.56
CA ARG A 154 -3.35 -19.71 -26.16
C ARG A 154 -3.70 -21.12 -26.61
N THR A 155 -4.49 -21.86 -25.82
CA THR A 155 -4.96 -23.19 -26.23
C THR A 155 -5.91 -23.15 -27.43
N GLU A 156 -6.81 -22.16 -27.48
CA GLU A 156 -7.69 -21.96 -28.63
C GLU A 156 -6.90 -21.59 -29.89
N LEU A 157 -5.87 -20.74 -29.76
CA LEU A 157 -4.97 -20.39 -30.86
C LEU A 157 -4.27 -21.62 -31.44
N MET A 158 -3.68 -22.47 -30.59
CA MET A 158 -3.03 -23.71 -31.05
C MET A 158 -4.02 -24.66 -31.74
N ARG A 159 -5.26 -24.74 -31.24
CA ARG A 159 -6.33 -25.55 -31.86
C ARG A 159 -6.66 -25.01 -33.25
N LEU A 160 -6.93 -23.71 -33.38
CA LEU A 160 -7.22 -23.08 -34.68
C LEU A 160 -6.05 -23.20 -35.65
N GLU A 161 -4.81 -23.07 -35.18
CA GLU A 161 -3.62 -23.24 -36.01
C GLU A 161 -3.52 -24.66 -36.58
N SER A 162 -3.79 -25.68 -35.75
CA SER A 162 -3.81 -27.08 -36.20
C SER A 162 -4.93 -27.36 -37.20
N GLU A 163 -6.12 -26.76 -37.00
CA GLU A 163 -7.28 -26.90 -37.88
C GLU A 163 -7.05 -26.20 -39.23
N LEU A 164 -6.42 -25.02 -39.22
CA LEU A 164 -5.96 -24.37 -40.44
C LEU A 164 -4.92 -25.21 -41.16
N GLN A 165 -3.92 -25.75 -40.46
CA GLN A 165 -2.88 -26.56 -41.07
C GLN A 165 -3.45 -27.85 -41.71
N SER A 166 -4.43 -28.50 -41.08
CA SER A 166 -5.10 -29.65 -41.70
C SER A 166 -5.92 -29.24 -42.92
N LYS A 167 -6.69 -28.14 -42.83
CA LYS A 167 -7.47 -27.67 -43.99
C LYS A 167 -6.59 -27.26 -45.15
N THR A 168 -5.45 -26.64 -44.91
CA THR A 168 -4.49 -26.31 -45.99
C THR A 168 -4.00 -27.57 -46.69
N LYS A 169 -3.65 -28.63 -45.95
CA LYS A 169 -3.27 -29.92 -46.54
C LYS A 169 -4.41 -30.53 -47.37
N ASP A 170 -5.64 -30.48 -46.86
CA ASP A 170 -6.81 -30.99 -47.58
C ASP A 170 -7.04 -30.20 -48.88
N VAL A 171 -6.85 -28.88 -48.85
CA VAL A 171 -6.92 -28.01 -50.04
C VAL A 171 -5.80 -28.35 -51.03
N ASP A 172 -4.56 -28.53 -50.58
CA ASP A 172 -3.43 -28.90 -51.45
C ASP A 172 -3.69 -30.26 -52.15
N VAL A 173 -4.23 -31.24 -51.41
CA VAL A 173 -4.62 -32.55 -51.97
C VAL A 173 -5.75 -32.40 -52.98
N ALA A 174 -6.77 -31.59 -52.67
CA ALA A 174 -7.87 -31.32 -53.59
C ALA A 174 -7.40 -30.59 -54.86
N GLU A 175 -6.49 -29.63 -54.74
CA GLU A 175 -5.90 -28.90 -55.86
C GLU A 175 -5.07 -29.83 -56.75
N ALA A 176 -4.24 -30.69 -56.14
CA ALA A 176 -3.50 -31.72 -56.87
C ALA A 176 -4.45 -32.64 -57.66
N ASN A 177 -5.54 -33.08 -57.04
CA ASN A 177 -6.54 -33.92 -57.69
C ASN A 177 -7.25 -33.18 -58.85
N VAL A 178 -7.66 -31.93 -58.66
CA VAL A 178 -8.26 -31.10 -59.72
C VAL A 178 -7.29 -30.91 -60.87
N SER A 179 -6.01 -30.66 -60.60
CA SER A 179 -4.98 -30.51 -61.64
C SER A 179 -4.75 -31.82 -62.41
N ALA A 180 -4.81 -32.97 -61.74
CA ALA A 180 -4.70 -34.29 -62.37
C ALA A 180 -5.91 -34.58 -63.26
N LEU A 181 -7.13 -34.35 -62.76
CA LEU A 181 -8.37 -34.49 -63.54
C LEU A 181 -8.39 -33.55 -64.74
N ARG A 182 -7.91 -32.31 -64.58
CA ARG A 182 -7.77 -31.37 -65.69
C ARG A 182 -6.84 -31.91 -66.77
N LYS A 183 -5.64 -32.39 -66.41
CA LYS A 183 -4.71 -33.02 -67.37
C LYS A 183 -5.32 -34.24 -68.06
N GLN A 184 -6.06 -35.05 -67.32
CA GLN A 184 -6.76 -36.21 -67.89
C GLN A 184 -7.82 -35.76 -68.91
N SER A 185 -8.59 -34.71 -68.59
CA SER A 185 -9.59 -34.17 -69.50
C SER A 185 -8.99 -33.53 -70.76
N GLU A 186 -7.84 -32.85 -70.63
CA GLU A 186 -7.08 -32.31 -71.76
C GLU A 186 -6.55 -33.46 -72.65
N GLY A 187 -6.09 -34.56 -72.06
CA GLY A 187 -5.70 -35.77 -72.79
C GLY A 187 -6.87 -36.41 -73.55
N PHE A 188 -8.03 -36.55 -72.92
CA PHE A 188 -9.23 -37.07 -73.60
C PHE A 188 -9.70 -36.17 -74.75
N LEU A 189 -9.56 -34.86 -74.62
CA LEU A 189 -9.91 -33.91 -75.68
C LEU A 189 -9.00 -34.11 -76.91
N LEU A 190 -7.69 -34.30 -76.71
CA LEU A 190 -6.76 -34.60 -77.80
C LEU A 190 -7.06 -35.95 -78.48
N GLU A 191 -7.39 -36.99 -77.72
CA GLU A 191 -7.80 -38.27 -78.30
C GLU A 191 -9.10 -38.15 -79.08
N TYR A 192 -10.07 -37.38 -78.57
CA TYR A 192 -11.32 -37.11 -79.25
C TYR A 192 -11.09 -36.41 -80.60
N ASP A 193 -10.27 -35.37 -80.63
CA ASP A 193 -9.92 -34.65 -81.88
C ASP A 193 -9.22 -35.58 -82.88
N ARG A 194 -8.28 -36.41 -82.42
CA ARG A 194 -7.61 -37.41 -83.27
C ARG A 194 -8.58 -38.46 -83.82
N LEU A 195 -9.48 -38.99 -82.99
CA LEU A 195 -10.52 -39.95 -83.42
C LEU A 195 -11.48 -39.34 -84.44
N LEU A 196 -11.78 -38.05 -84.29
CA LEU A 196 -12.63 -37.30 -85.22
C LEU A 196 -11.93 -37.15 -86.58
N GLU A 197 -10.63 -36.83 -86.60
CA GLU A 197 -9.82 -36.76 -87.81
C GLU A 197 -9.69 -38.14 -88.50
N GLU A 198 -9.43 -39.21 -87.74
CA GLU A 198 -9.39 -40.59 -88.26
C GLU A 198 -10.75 -40.99 -88.87
N ASN A 199 -11.86 -40.64 -88.23
CA ASN A 199 -13.21 -40.88 -88.76
C ASN A 199 -13.46 -40.11 -90.08
N GLN A 200 -13.05 -38.84 -90.16
CA GLN A 200 -13.13 -38.08 -91.41
C GLN A 200 -12.29 -38.71 -92.52
N ASN A 201 -11.06 -39.13 -92.19
CA ASN A 201 -10.18 -39.83 -93.13
C ASN A 201 -10.77 -41.15 -93.63
N LEU A 202 -11.39 -41.93 -92.74
CA LEU A 202 -12.09 -43.16 -93.11
C LEU A 202 -13.29 -42.88 -94.03
N ARG A 203 -14.09 -41.85 -93.73
CA ARG A 203 -15.19 -41.39 -94.60
C ARG A 203 -14.69 -40.99 -95.98
N ASN A 204 -13.59 -40.22 -96.06
CA ASN A 204 -12.96 -39.84 -97.32
C ASN A 204 -12.46 -41.06 -98.11
N LYS A 205 -11.84 -42.03 -97.42
CA LYS A 205 -11.41 -43.30 -98.05
C LYS A 205 -12.60 -44.08 -98.61
N LEU A 206 -13.68 -44.22 -97.85
CA LEU A 206 -14.93 -44.87 -98.29
C LEU A 206 -15.52 -44.16 -99.51
N GLN A 207 -15.63 -42.83 -99.49
CA GLN A 207 -16.12 -42.06 -100.64
C GLN A 207 -15.23 -42.23 -101.88
N SER A 208 -13.91 -42.28 -101.69
CA SER A 208 -12.98 -42.53 -102.80
C SER A 208 -13.09 -43.95 -103.38
N LEU A 209 -13.33 -44.96 -102.53
CA LEU A 209 -13.56 -46.34 -102.95
C LEU A 209 -14.88 -46.47 -103.69
N ASP A 210 -15.95 -45.86 -103.18
CA ASP A 210 -17.27 -45.83 -103.83
C ASP A 210 -17.20 -45.15 -105.22
N ARG A 211 -16.44 -44.04 -105.33
CA ARG A 211 -16.18 -43.37 -106.61
C ARG A 211 -15.37 -44.25 -107.57
N LYS A 212 -14.36 -44.99 -107.08
CA LYS A 212 -13.61 -45.98 -107.89
C LYS A 212 -14.48 -47.14 -108.35
N LEU A 213 -15.36 -47.65 -107.48
CA LEU A 213 -16.28 -48.75 -107.80
C LEU A 213 -17.33 -48.32 -108.84
N SER A 214 -17.83 -47.09 -108.70
CA SER A 214 -18.72 -46.45 -109.68
C SER A 214 -18.04 -46.27 -111.05
N HIS A 215 -16.74 -45.93 -111.08
CA HIS A 215 -15.96 -45.83 -112.32
C HIS A 215 -15.62 -47.20 -112.93
N SER A 216 -15.47 -48.25 -112.10
CA SER A 216 -15.26 -49.64 -112.52
C SER A 216 -16.53 -50.27 -113.10
N GLY A 217 -17.72 -49.88 -112.62
CA GLY A 217 -19.00 -50.32 -113.20
C GLY A 217 -19.22 -49.80 -114.63
N SER A 218 -18.70 -48.61 -114.95
CA SER A 218 -18.83 -48.03 -116.29
C SER A 218 -17.92 -48.66 -117.34
N LYS A 219 -16.88 -49.42 -116.95
CA LYS A 219 -15.94 -50.05 -117.90
C LYS A 219 -16.32 -51.47 -118.32
N LYS A 220 -17.45 -52.00 -117.83
CA LYS A 220 -17.98 -53.32 -118.22
C LYS A 220 -19.07 -53.24 -119.30
N ASN A 221 -19.46 -52.03 -119.71
CA ASN A 221 -20.41 -51.77 -120.79
C ASN A 221 -19.76 -50.88 -121.87
N MET A 222 -18.75 -51.40 -122.57
CA MET A 222 -18.38 -50.96 -123.91
C MET A 222 -17.61 -52.07 -124.63
#